data_AF-A0A3A0D3G5-F1
#
_entry.id   AF-A0A3A0D3G5-F1
#
_cell.length_a   1.000
_cell.length_b   1.000
_cell.length_c   1.000
_cell.angle_alpha   90.00
_cell.angle_beta   90.00
_cell.angle_gamma   90.00
#
_symmetry.space_group_name_H-M   'P 1'
#
loop_
_entity.id
_entity.type
_entity.pdbx_description
1 polymer ?
#
loop_
_entity_poly.entity_id
_entity_poly.type
_entity_poly.pdbx_seq_one_letter_code
_entity_poly.pdbx_strand_id
1 'polypeptide(L)'
;MICPQILVIGTSHQVETVEQRECLRFNPEEQACLAANLVADSAIDEACLLSTCNRTEFYLVTQEPESARHHLRAIVREHRGALAEQALFIGYQYENVEAIRHLFRVAAGLESQLLGENQILAQVKEAYELASAHHYVGPVLHRAFTLALQTGKRVRTETRISQGIVSSGSAAADLLLDALAADKVTQPSREKHVLILGAGKMAEMAVQQIKKR
;
A
#
# COMPACT_ATOMS: atom_id res chain seq x y z
N MET A 1 -29.13 -17.89 -6.28
CA MET A 1 -27.76 -18.14 -5.77
C MET A 1 -27.01 -16.84 -6.00
N ILE A 2 -26.81 -16.04 -4.95
CA ILE A 2 -26.13 -14.74 -5.07
C ILE A 2 -24.63 -15.06 -5.16
N CYS A 3 -23.97 -14.56 -6.20
CA CYS A 3 -22.53 -14.76 -6.37
C CYS A 3 -21.82 -13.75 -5.46
N PRO A 4 -20.92 -14.18 -4.56
CA PRO A 4 -20.15 -13.25 -3.75
C PRO A 4 -19.35 -12.30 -4.66
N GLN A 5 -19.41 -11.02 -4.35
CA GLN A 5 -18.75 -9.96 -5.10
C GLN A 5 -17.49 -9.52 -4.37
N ILE A 6 -16.44 -9.23 -5.13
CA ILE A 6 -15.20 -8.67 -4.58
C ILE A 6 -15.28 -7.16 -4.74
N LEU A 7 -14.99 -6.44 -3.66
CA LEU A 7 -15.00 -5.00 -3.63
C LEU A 7 -13.65 -4.51 -3.13
N VAL A 8 -13.04 -3.55 -3.82
CA VAL A 8 -11.97 -2.73 -3.25
C VAL A 8 -12.45 -1.30 -3.12
N ILE A 9 -12.34 -0.75 -1.92
CA ILE A 9 -12.50 0.68 -1.64
C ILE A 9 -11.17 1.16 -1.12
N GLY A 10 -10.58 2.11 -1.81
CA GLY A 10 -9.23 2.52 -1.48
C GLY A 10 -8.88 3.86 -2.05
N THR A 11 -7.71 4.29 -1.64
CA THR A 11 -7.19 5.59 -2.00
C THR A 11 -5.68 5.53 -2.08
N SER A 12 -5.07 6.50 -2.75
CA SER A 12 -3.63 6.50 -2.99
C SER A 12 -3.06 7.88 -3.25
N HIS A 13 -1.73 7.97 -3.25
CA HIS A 13 -0.98 9.17 -3.61
C HIS A 13 -1.35 9.82 -4.96
N GLN A 14 -2.02 9.10 -5.88
CA GLN A 14 -2.48 9.67 -7.15
C GLN A 14 -3.69 10.61 -7.00
N VAL A 15 -4.48 10.44 -5.93
CA VAL A 15 -5.76 11.12 -5.75
C VAL A 15 -5.86 11.90 -4.42
N GLU A 16 -4.84 11.82 -3.56
CA GLU A 16 -4.86 12.41 -2.21
C GLU A 16 -3.73 13.40 -1.96
N THR A 17 -3.99 14.34 -1.05
CA THR A 17 -2.94 15.14 -0.43
C THR A 17 -2.17 14.34 0.62
N VAL A 18 -1.04 14.87 1.08
CA VAL A 18 -0.22 14.22 2.13
C VAL A 18 -1.02 14.12 3.44
N GLU A 19 -1.76 15.17 3.79
CA GLU A 19 -2.54 15.27 5.02
C GLU A 19 -3.65 14.21 5.07
N GLN A 20 -4.33 13.99 3.93
CA GLN A 20 -5.36 12.95 3.80
C GLN A 20 -4.77 11.54 4.00
N ARG A 21 -3.59 11.28 3.42
CA ARG A 21 -2.89 9.98 3.57
C ARG A 21 -2.48 9.69 5.00
N GLU A 22 -2.01 10.70 5.72
CA GLU A 22 -1.58 10.53 7.12
C GLU A 22 -2.75 10.11 8.02
N CYS A 23 -3.95 10.65 7.78
CA CYS A 23 -5.15 10.26 8.52
C CYS A 23 -5.64 8.83 8.21
N LEU A 24 -5.22 8.23 7.09
CA LEU A 24 -5.65 6.91 6.63
C LEU A 24 -4.59 5.81 6.80
N ARG A 25 -3.50 6.10 7.50
CA ARG A 25 -2.48 5.08 7.80
C ARG A 25 -2.93 4.22 8.97
N PHE A 26 -2.86 2.90 8.83
CA PHE A 26 -3.17 1.94 9.89
C PHE A 26 -1.96 1.07 10.20
N ASN A 27 -1.60 0.93 11.47
CA ASN A 27 -0.60 -0.03 11.91
C ASN A 27 -1.16 -1.47 11.88
N PRO A 28 -0.33 -2.52 12.01
CA PRO A 28 -0.81 -3.91 11.91
C PRO A 28 -1.89 -4.29 12.93
N GLU A 29 -1.81 -3.79 14.17
CA GLU A 29 -2.81 -4.08 15.21
C GLU A 29 -4.16 -3.43 14.86
N GLU A 30 -4.13 -2.18 14.40
CA GLU A 30 -5.31 -1.49 13.90
C GLU A 30 -5.89 -2.20 12.68
N GLN A 31 -5.05 -2.67 11.75
CA GLN A 31 -5.51 -3.40 10.58
C GLN A 31 -6.27 -4.69 10.95
N ALA A 32 -5.74 -5.46 11.90
CA ALA A 32 -6.41 -6.66 12.40
C ALA A 32 -7.73 -6.31 13.12
N CYS A 33 -7.75 -5.25 13.93
CA CYS A 33 -8.96 -4.79 14.63
C CYS A 33 -10.06 -4.34 13.64
N LEU A 34 -9.70 -3.53 12.64
CA LEU A 34 -10.63 -3.09 11.60
C LEU A 34 -11.17 -4.26 10.78
N ALA A 35 -10.30 -5.18 10.37
CA ALA A 35 -10.73 -6.38 9.64
C ALA A 35 -11.71 -7.22 10.49
N ALA A 36 -11.45 -7.37 11.79
CA ALA A 36 -12.35 -8.06 12.71
C ALA A 36 -13.74 -7.41 12.77
N ASN A 37 -13.79 -6.07 12.92
CA ASN A 37 -15.03 -5.32 12.99
C ASN A 37 -15.83 -5.37 11.67
N LEU A 38 -15.12 -5.45 10.54
CA LEU A 38 -15.75 -5.59 9.23
C LEU A 38 -16.40 -6.97 9.07
N VAL A 39 -15.69 -8.06 9.34
CA VAL A 39 -16.24 -9.42 9.20
C VAL A 39 -17.24 -9.80 10.30
N ALA A 40 -17.34 -9.02 11.37
CA ALA A 40 -18.38 -9.19 12.39
C ALA A 40 -19.78 -8.78 11.88
N ASP A 41 -19.85 -8.00 10.81
CA ASP A 41 -21.11 -7.65 10.14
C ASP A 41 -21.46 -8.71 9.09
N SER A 42 -22.71 -9.17 9.09
CA SER A 42 -23.18 -10.21 8.16
C SER A 42 -23.11 -9.82 6.68
N ALA A 43 -22.96 -8.54 6.37
CA ALA A 43 -22.78 -8.07 5.00
C ALA A 43 -21.38 -8.34 4.45
N ILE A 44 -20.37 -8.64 5.28
CA ILE A 44 -18.97 -8.82 4.83
C ILE A 44 -18.49 -10.22 5.21
N ASP A 45 -18.28 -11.05 4.19
CA ASP A 45 -17.84 -12.44 4.35
C ASP A 45 -16.32 -12.55 4.57
N GLU A 46 -15.54 -11.68 3.92
CA GLU A 46 -14.08 -11.67 3.99
C GLU A 46 -13.54 -10.23 3.94
N ALA A 47 -12.46 -9.94 4.66
CA ALA A 47 -11.82 -8.63 4.66
C ALA A 47 -10.28 -8.72 4.73
N CYS A 48 -9.60 -7.91 3.93
CA CYS A 48 -8.17 -7.69 3.99
C CYS A 48 -7.86 -6.20 3.79
N LEU A 49 -7.08 -5.62 4.71
CA LEU A 49 -6.67 -4.22 4.66
C LEU A 49 -5.20 -4.12 4.23
N LEU A 50 -4.92 -3.36 3.17
CA LEU A 50 -3.57 -2.99 2.76
C LEU A 50 -3.35 -1.52 3.11
N SER A 51 -2.53 -1.24 4.12
CA SER A 51 -2.13 0.13 4.46
C SER A 51 -0.62 0.31 4.31
N THR A 52 -0.24 1.29 3.49
CA THR A 52 1.16 1.67 3.21
C THR A 52 1.32 3.18 3.38
N CYS A 53 2.50 3.73 3.10
CA CYS A 53 2.67 5.18 3.04
C CYS A 53 1.95 5.85 1.85
N ASN A 54 1.62 5.10 0.80
CA ASN A 54 1.16 5.63 -0.48
C ASN A 54 -0.24 5.16 -0.89
N ARG A 55 -0.85 4.26 -0.10
CA ARG A 55 -2.22 3.76 -0.31
C ARG A 55 -2.80 3.17 0.96
N THR A 56 -4.12 3.25 1.07
CA THR A 56 -4.93 2.47 2.01
C THR A 56 -6.09 1.86 1.23
N GLU A 57 -6.23 0.54 1.29
CA GLU A 57 -7.20 -0.22 0.49
C GLU A 57 -7.86 -1.31 1.33
N PHE A 58 -9.20 -1.34 1.28
CA PHE A 58 -10.02 -2.38 1.89
C PHE A 58 -10.51 -3.32 0.79
N TYR A 59 -10.04 -4.56 0.83
CA TYR A 59 -10.52 -5.64 -0.03
C TYR A 59 -11.57 -6.45 0.73
N LEU A 60 -12.80 -6.47 0.23
CA LEU A 60 -13.96 -7.06 0.87
C LEU A 60 -14.59 -8.10 -0.05
N VAL A 61 -15.20 -9.13 0.54
CA VAL A 61 -16.12 -10.05 -0.13
C VAL A 61 -17.49 -9.88 0.51
N THR A 62 -18.50 -9.69 -0.31
CA THR A 62 -19.85 -9.37 0.16
C THR A 62 -20.91 -9.84 -0.85
N GLN A 63 -22.09 -10.18 -0.34
CA GLN A 63 -23.29 -10.37 -1.14
C GLN A 63 -24.17 -9.11 -1.21
N GLU A 64 -23.84 -8.09 -0.41
CA GLU A 64 -24.60 -6.85 -0.23
C GLU A 64 -23.65 -5.62 -0.32
N PRO A 65 -23.16 -5.25 -1.51
CA PRO A 65 -22.13 -4.22 -1.67
C PRO A 65 -22.47 -2.88 -1.02
N GLU A 66 -23.72 -2.44 -1.12
CA GLU A 66 -24.16 -1.17 -0.53
C GLU A 66 -24.15 -1.22 1.00
N SER A 67 -24.49 -2.36 1.60
CA SER A 67 -24.40 -2.56 3.05
C SER A 67 -22.94 -2.58 3.50
N ALA A 68 -22.08 -3.31 2.79
CA ALA A 68 -20.64 -3.34 3.05
C ALA A 68 -19.99 -1.94 2.94
N ARG A 69 -20.38 -1.13 1.93
CA ARG A 69 -19.97 0.27 1.79
C ARG A 69 -20.38 1.10 3.00
N HIS A 70 -21.65 0.98 3.41
CA HIS A 70 -22.17 1.73 4.54
C HIS A 70 -21.43 1.41 5.83
N HIS A 71 -21.22 0.11 6.09
CA HIS A 71 -20.51 -0.36 7.28
C HIS A 71 -19.04 0.09 7.30
N LEU A 72 -18.33 -0.05 6.18
CA LEU A 72 -16.96 0.46 6.06
C LEU A 72 -16.89 1.97 6.33
N ARG A 73 -17.84 2.74 5.79
CA ARG A 73 -17.93 4.19 6.01
C ARG A 73 -18.09 4.52 7.49
N ALA A 74 -18.96 3.80 8.19
CA ALA A 74 -19.18 3.97 9.63
C ALA A 74 -17.91 3.65 10.44
N ILE A 75 -17.29 2.50 10.20
CA ILE A 75 -16.10 2.06 10.93
C ILE A 75 -14.91 3.02 10.70
N VAL A 76 -14.64 3.40 9.46
CA VAL A 76 -13.52 4.31 9.15
C VAL A 76 -13.75 5.67 9.80
N ARG A 77 -14.99 6.17 9.77
CA ARG A 77 -15.34 7.43 10.44
C ARG A 77 -15.17 7.35 11.95
N GLU A 78 -15.54 6.23 12.57
CA GLU A 78 -15.37 6.00 14.00
C GLU A 78 -13.88 5.98 14.39
N HIS A 79 -13.04 5.27 13.63
CA HIS A 79 -11.63 5.06 13.97
C HIS A 79 -10.72 6.23 13.59
N ARG A 80 -11.03 6.97 12.51
CA ARG A 80 -10.16 8.01 11.93
C ARG A 80 -10.85 9.35 11.69
N GLY A 81 -12.15 9.47 11.96
CA GLY A 81 -12.91 10.70 11.78
C GLY A 81 -13.40 10.94 10.35
N ALA A 82 -14.18 12.02 10.19
CA ALA A 82 -14.88 12.31 8.94
C ALA A 82 -13.96 12.61 7.75
N LEU A 83 -12.78 13.21 8.00
CA LEU A 83 -11.83 13.53 6.93
C LEU A 83 -11.27 12.27 6.27
N ALA A 84 -10.89 11.28 7.08
CA ALA A 84 -10.36 10.01 6.60
C ALA A 84 -11.43 9.21 5.84
N GLU A 85 -12.65 9.16 6.38
CA GLU A 85 -13.78 8.55 5.69
C GLU A 85 -14.02 9.19 4.32
N GLN A 86 -14.09 10.52 4.25
CA GLN A 86 -14.30 11.23 2.98
C GLN A 86 -13.16 10.96 1.99
N ALA A 87 -11.90 11.02 2.44
CA ALA A 87 -10.74 10.77 1.59
C ALA A 87 -10.76 9.35 0.99
N LEU A 88 -11.11 8.34 1.81
CA LEU A 88 -11.22 6.95 1.36
C LEU A 88 -12.29 6.77 0.27
N PHE A 89 -13.47 7.40 0.43
CA PHE A 89 -14.59 7.24 -0.50
C PHE A 89 -14.52 8.14 -1.74
N ILE A 90 -13.76 9.24 -1.70
CA ILE A 90 -13.45 10.08 -2.87
C ILE A 90 -12.40 9.43 -3.78
N GLY A 91 -11.62 8.47 -3.25
CA GLY A 91 -10.62 7.72 -3.99
C GLY A 91 -11.22 6.83 -5.09
N TYR A 92 -10.80 5.56 -5.13
CA TYR A 92 -11.28 4.61 -6.13
C TYR A 92 -12.08 3.48 -5.48
N GLN A 93 -13.07 3.02 -6.24
CA GLN A 93 -13.91 1.89 -5.88
C GLN A 93 -14.01 0.98 -7.09
N TYR A 94 -13.53 -0.25 -6.96
CA TYR A 94 -13.60 -1.24 -8.04
C TYR A 94 -14.32 -2.49 -7.58
N GLU A 95 -15.02 -3.13 -8.51
CA GLU A 95 -15.80 -4.33 -8.24
C GLU A 95 -15.32 -5.48 -9.12
N ASN A 96 -15.39 -6.69 -8.56
CA ASN A 96 -15.19 -7.97 -9.23
C ASN A 96 -13.88 -8.00 -10.05
N VAL A 97 -13.99 -8.08 -11.37
CA VAL A 97 -12.84 -8.16 -12.28
C VAL A 97 -11.92 -6.94 -12.15
N GLU A 98 -12.49 -5.74 -11.96
CA GLU A 98 -11.70 -4.52 -11.82
C GLU A 98 -10.97 -4.50 -10.47
N ALA A 99 -11.58 -5.00 -9.39
CA ALA A 99 -10.92 -5.14 -8.09
C ALA A 99 -9.74 -6.11 -8.16
N ILE A 100 -9.92 -7.26 -8.82
CA ILE A 100 -8.83 -8.24 -9.03
C ILE A 100 -7.73 -7.67 -9.92
N ARG A 101 -8.10 -6.99 -11.01
CA ARG A 101 -7.14 -6.35 -11.92
C ARG A 101 -6.32 -5.30 -11.16
N HIS A 102 -6.97 -4.48 -10.34
CA HIS A 102 -6.31 -3.49 -9.49
C HIS A 102 -5.31 -4.15 -8.54
N LEU A 103 -5.73 -5.17 -7.78
CA LEU A 103 -4.84 -5.91 -6.88
C LEU A 103 -3.60 -6.47 -7.61
N PHE A 104 -3.77 -6.99 -8.83
CA PHE A 104 -2.66 -7.52 -9.61
C PHE A 104 -1.70 -6.40 -10.05
N ARG A 105 -2.22 -5.24 -10.44
CA ARG A 105 -1.43 -4.06 -10.80
C ARG A 105 -0.68 -3.50 -9.59
N VAL A 106 -1.32 -3.46 -8.42
CA VAL A 106 -0.69 -3.08 -7.14
C VAL A 106 0.44 -4.04 -6.79
N ALA A 107 0.20 -5.36 -6.79
CA ALA A 107 1.21 -6.37 -6.50
C ALA A 107 2.37 -6.37 -7.52
N ALA A 108 2.09 -6.06 -8.79
CA ALA A 108 3.10 -5.85 -9.83
C ALA A 108 3.89 -4.55 -9.67
N GLY A 109 3.46 -3.63 -8.80
CA GLY A 109 4.07 -2.32 -8.59
C GLY A 109 3.78 -1.31 -9.71
N LEU A 110 2.76 -1.56 -10.53
CA LEU A 110 2.31 -0.66 -11.60
C LEU A 110 1.61 0.59 -11.05
N GLU A 111 1.06 0.48 -9.84
CA GLU A 111 0.39 1.58 -9.14
C GLU A 111 1.30 2.29 -8.12
N SER A 112 2.58 1.94 -8.04
CA SER A 112 3.50 2.53 -7.06
C SER A 112 4.06 3.86 -7.56
N GLN A 113 4.29 4.81 -6.65
CA GLN A 113 4.90 6.11 -6.96
C GLN A 113 6.26 5.95 -7.65
N LEU A 114 7.03 4.95 -7.21
CA LEU A 114 8.21 4.45 -7.90
C LEU A 114 7.82 3.17 -8.64
N LEU A 115 7.68 3.29 -9.96
CA LEU A 115 7.21 2.20 -10.81
C LEU A 115 8.08 0.95 -10.61
N GLY A 116 7.44 -0.15 -10.18
CA GLY A 116 8.07 -1.46 -9.98
C GLY A 116 8.81 -1.65 -8.65
N GLU A 117 8.70 -0.72 -7.69
CA GLU A 117 9.34 -0.82 -6.37
C GLU A 117 9.11 -2.19 -5.71
N ASN A 118 10.16 -2.81 -5.19
CA ASN A 118 10.08 -4.16 -4.64
C ASN A 118 9.28 -4.26 -3.34
N GLN A 119 9.08 -3.14 -2.64
CA GLN A 119 8.48 -3.11 -1.32
C GLN A 119 6.97 -3.39 -1.33
N ILE A 120 6.23 -2.95 -2.36
CA ILE A 120 4.77 -3.14 -2.42
C ILE A 120 4.36 -4.62 -2.44
N LEU A 121 5.12 -5.47 -3.14
CA LEU A 121 4.84 -6.91 -3.17
C LEU A 121 4.96 -7.55 -1.78
N ALA A 122 5.94 -7.10 -1.00
CA ALA A 122 6.10 -7.55 0.39
C ALA A 122 4.95 -7.04 1.28
N GLN A 123 4.55 -5.77 1.11
CA GLN A 123 3.43 -5.20 1.87
C GLN A 123 2.08 -5.88 1.56
N VAL A 124 1.84 -6.21 0.29
CA VAL A 124 0.66 -7.02 -0.12
C VAL A 124 0.69 -8.40 0.55
N LYS A 125 1.88 -9.01 0.63
CA LYS A 125 2.07 -10.30 1.31
C LYS A 125 1.80 -10.18 2.81
N GLU A 126 2.35 -9.17 3.46
CA GLU A 126 2.19 -8.91 4.90
C GLU A 126 0.73 -8.66 5.27
N ALA A 127 0.02 -7.83 4.49
CA ALA A 127 -1.41 -7.58 4.68
C ALA A 127 -2.25 -8.86 4.58
N TYR A 128 -1.97 -9.67 3.55
CA TYR A 128 -2.63 -10.96 3.36
C TYR A 128 -2.31 -11.94 4.49
N GLU A 129 -1.05 -12.06 4.90
CA GLU A 129 -0.61 -12.97 5.97
C GLU A 129 -1.25 -12.58 7.31
N LEU A 130 -1.35 -11.27 7.60
CA LEU A 130 -2.04 -10.76 8.77
C LEU A 130 -3.52 -11.14 8.77
N ALA A 131 -4.25 -10.82 7.70
CA ALA A 131 -5.69 -11.13 7.63
C ALA A 131 -5.97 -12.64 7.62
N SER A 132 -5.11 -13.43 6.96
CA SER A 132 -5.20 -14.89 6.93
C SER A 132 -4.92 -15.52 8.30
N ALA A 133 -3.98 -15.00 9.08
CA ALA A 133 -3.66 -15.52 10.42
C ALA A 133 -4.83 -15.36 11.39
N HIS A 134 -5.68 -14.37 11.18
CA HIS A 134 -6.89 -14.13 11.96
C HIS A 134 -8.17 -14.71 11.35
N HIS A 135 -8.07 -15.48 10.25
CA HIS A 135 -9.21 -16.06 9.55
C HIS A 135 -10.22 -15.04 8.98
N TYR A 136 -9.78 -13.81 8.70
CA TYR A 136 -10.61 -12.78 8.05
C TYR A 136 -10.61 -12.91 6.52
N VAL A 137 -9.72 -13.73 5.98
CA VAL A 137 -9.65 -14.09 4.56
C VAL A 137 -10.22 -15.49 4.38
N GLY A 138 -11.23 -15.60 3.52
CA GLY A 138 -11.82 -16.85 3.09
C GLY A 138 -11.30 -17.30 1.71
N PRO A 139 -11.97 -18.25 1.05
CA PRO A 139 -11.50 -18.84 -0.20
C PRO A 139 -11.34 -17.82 -1.34
N VAL A 140 -12.14 -16.76 -1.36
CA VAL A 140 -12.18 -15.80 -2.46
C VAL A 140 -10.96 -14.88 -2.40
N LEU A 141 -10.75 -14.17 -1.28
CA LEU A 141 -9.58 -13.32 -1.09
C LEU A 141 -8.30 -14.16 -1.02
N HIS A 142 -8.33 -15.36 -0.45
CA HIS A 142 -7.16 -16.25 -0.42
C HIS A 142 -6.64 -16.51 -1.84
N ARG A 143 -7.55 -16.87 -2.76
CA ARG A 143 -7.19 -17.12 -4.16
C ARG A 143 -6.77 -15.83 -4.87
N ALA A 144 -7.47 -14.72 -4.64
CA ALA A 144 -7.14 -13.43 -5.24
C ALA A 144 -5.73 -12.95 -4.86
N PHE A 145 -5.41 -12.91 -3.56
CA PHE A 145 -4.10 -12.47 -3.07
C PHE A 145 -2.99 -13.44 -3.46
N THR A 146 -3.22 -14.75 -3.42
CA THR A 146 -2.21 -15.72 -3.86
C THR A 146 -1.85 -15.55 -5.34
N LEU A 147 -2.86 -15.38 -6.21
CA LEU A 147 -2.63 -15.11 -7.63
C LEU A 147 -1.99 -13.74 -7.87
N ALA A 148 -2.34 -12.73 -7.08
CA ALA A 148 -1.71 -11.41 -7.15
C ALA A 148 -0.23 -11.46 -6.79
N LEU A 149 0.14 -12.18 -5.72
CA LEU A 149 1.52 -12.39 -5.30
C LEU A 149 2.32 -13.16 -6.36
N GLN A 150 1.74 -14.21 -6.95
CA GLN A 150 2.36 -14.95 -8.05
C GLN A 150 2.55 -14.06 -9.28
N THR A 151 1.54 -13.27 -9.64
CA THR A 151 1.59 -12.33 -10.77
C THR A 151 2.67 -11.27 -10.54
N GLY A 152 2.73 -10.67 -9.35
CA GLY A 152 3.77 -9.70 -9.00
C GLY A 152 5.18 -10.28 -9.10
N LYS A 153 5.38 -11.52 -8.64
CA LYS A 153 6.66 -12.24 -8.83
C LYS A 153 6.99 -12.42 -10.31
N ARG A 154 6.05 -12.94 -11.11
CA ARG A 154 6.23 -13.15 -12.55
C ARG A 154 6.58 -11.87 -13.28
N VAL A 155 5.88 -10.76 -13.00
CA VAL A 155 6.17 -9.47 -13.62
C VAL A 155 7.61 -9.02 -13.31
N ARG A 156 8.13 -9.28 -12.10
CA ARG A 156 9.51 -8.94 -11.74
C ARG A 156 10.56 -9.84 -12.39
N THR A 157 10.25 -11.12 -12.58
CA THR A 157 11.20 -12.09 -13.15
C THR A 157 11.17 -12.13 -14.67
N GLU A 158 10.00 -11.88 -15.28
CA GLU A 158 9.76 -12.00 -16.72
C GLU A 158 9.85 -10.65 -17.45
N THR A 159 9.89 -9.54 -16.71
CA THR A 159 10.02 -8.20 -17.30
C THR A 159 11.20 -7.43 -16.71
N ARG A 160 11.57 -6.33 -17.38
CA ARG A 160 12.61 -5.41 -16.89
C ARG A 160 12.07 -4.36 -15.93
N ILE A 161 10.84 -4.50 -15.42
CA ILE A 161 10.23 -3.46 -14.58
C ILE A 161 11.12 -3.13 -13.38
N SER A 162 11.76 -4.14 -12.77
CA SER A 162 12.60 -3.97 -11.59
C SER A 162 14.04 -3.52 -11.88
N GLN A 163 14.43 -3.39 -13.16
CA GLN A 163 15.78 -2.97 -13.52
C GLN A 163 15.93 -1.46 -13.35
N GLY A 164 16.98 -1.05 -12.62
CA GLY A 164 17.28 0.38 -12.42
C GLY A 164 16.36 1.11 -11.45
N ILE A 165 15.48 0.40 -10.73
CA ILE A 165 14.62 1.02 -9.73
C ILE A 165 15.43 1.40 -8.49
N VAL A 166 15.44 2.70 -8.22
CA VAL A 166 15.79 3.28 -6.93
C VAL A 166 14.58 3.15 -5.99
N SER A 167 14.79 2.65 -4.77
CA SER A 167 13.76 2.72 -3.73
C SER A 167 13.55 4.16 -3.28
N SER A 168 12.49 4.42 -2.51
CA SER A 168 12.26 5.75 -1.94
C SER A 168 13.47 6.26 -1.13
N GLY A 169 14.12 5.38 -0.37
CA GLY A 169 15.35 5.70 0.37
C GLY A 169 16.55 6.01 -0.52
N SER A 170 16.75 5.24 -1.60
CA SER A 170 17.84 5.49 -2.55
C SER A 170 17.59 6.72 -3.43
N ALA A 171 16.34 6.97 -3.84
CA ALA A 171 15.96 8.18 -4.58
C ALA A 171 16.16 9.45 -3.74
N ALA A 172 15.80 9.41 -2.44
CA ALA A 172 16.08 10.51 -1.52
C ALA A 172 17.59 10.75 -1.36
N ALA A 173 18.39 9.69 -1.29
CA ALA A 173 19.84 9.79 -1.25
C ALA A 173 20.42 10.39 -2.55
N ASP A 174 19.93 10.00 -3.72
CA ASP A 174 20.37 10.56 -5.00
C ASP A 174 20.04 12.06 -5.10
N LEU A 175 18.83 12.46 -4.72
CA LEU A 175 18.45 13.88 -4.66
C LEU A 175 19.33 14.68 -3.72
N LEU A 176 19.66 14.13 -2.54
CA LEU A 176 20.60 14.73 -1.62
C LEU A 176 21.98 14.89 -2.27
N LEU A 177 22.53 13.82 -2.85
CA LEU A 177 23.87 13.83 -3.45
C LEU A 177 23.95 14.79 -4.63
N ASP A 178 22.92 14.89 -5.47
CA ASP A 178 22.86 15.82 -6.58
C ASP A 178 22.81 17.28 -6.09
N ALA A 179 22.04 17.57 -5.04
CA ALA A 179 22.03 18.88 -4.40
C ALA A 179 23.40 19.22 -3.77
N LEU A 180 24.07 18.25 -3.15
CA LEU A 180 25.40 18.43 -2.60
C LEU A 180 26.47 18.60 -3.70
N ALA A 181 26.31 17.98 -4.87
CA ALA A 181 27.22 18.14 -6.00
C ALA A 181 27.08 19.52 -6.64
N ALA A 182 25.86 20.03 -6.80
CA ALA A 182 25.62 21.40 -7.24
C ALA A 182 26.27 22.43 -6.30
N ASP A 183 26.19 22.19 -4.99
CA ASP A 183 26.82 23.05 -3.98
C ASP A 183 28.36 22.95 -3.96
N LYS A 184 28.97 21.84 -4.42
CA LYS A 184 30.44 21.75 -4.58
C LYS A 184 30.97 22.68 -5.67
N VAL A 185 30.16 23.00 -6.69
CA VAL A 185 30.52 23.98 -7.73
C VAL A 185 30.66 25.38 -7.11
N THR A 186 29.87 25.67 -6.07
CA THR A 186 29.88 26.97 -5.38
C THR A 186 30.82 27.00 -4.16
N GLN A 187 31.05 25.88 -3.47
CA GLN A 187 31.88 25.78 -2.26
C GLN A 187 32.67 24.45 -2.18
N PRO A 188 33.82 24.33 -2.86
CA PRO A 188 34.51 23.05 -3.06
C PRO A 188 35.23 22.47 -1.81
N SER A 189 35.44 23.26 -0.75
CA SER A 189 36.29 22.88 0.39
C SER A 189 35.55 22.40 1.66
N ARG A 190 34.22 22.26 1.62
CA ARG A 190 33.44 21.94 2.82
C ARG A 190 33.20 20.43 2.95
N GLU A 191 33.69 19.85 4.05
CA GLU A 191 33.34 18.49 4.45
C GLU A 191 31.84 18.42 4.77
N LYS A 192 31.17 17.38 4.27
CA LYS A 192 29.71 17.24 4.36
C LYS A 192 29.36 16.07 5.26
N HIS A 193 28.66 16.36 6.35
CA HIS A 193 28.16 15.34 7.26
C HIS A 193 26.68 15.06 6.96
N VAL A 194 26.34 13.79 6.77
CA VAL A 194 24.95 13.35 6.58
C VAL A 194 24.47 12.66 7.85
N LEU A 195 23.34 13.15 8.39
CA LEU A 195 22.64 12.52 9.51
C LEU A 195 21.40 11.80 8.97
N ILE A 196 21.27 10.51 9.28
CA ILE A 196 20.08 9.72 8.97
C ILE A 196 19.39 9.38 10.28
N LEU A 197 18.12 9.77 10.39
CA LEU A 197 17.31 9.48 11.57
C LEU A 197 16.48 8.22 11.32
N GLY A 198 16.75 7.17 12.10
CA GLY A 198 16.09 5.87 12.02
C GLY A 198 17.01 4.76 11.49
N ALA A 199 16.64 3.51 11.78
CA ALA A 199 17.41 2.31 11.42
C ALA A 199 16.57 1.28 10.63
N GLY A 200 15.47 1.74 10.02
CA GLY A 200 14.61 0.88 9.21
C GLY A 200 15.17 0.62 7.80
N LYS A 201 14.48 -0.23 7.05
CA LYS A 201 14.87 -0.64 5.68
C LYS A 201 15.13 0.53 4.72
N MET A 202 14.33 1.61 4.85
CA MET A 202 14.53 2.85 4.08
C MET A 202 15.86 3.54 4.41
N ALA A 203 16.23 3.60 5.70
CA ALA A 203 17.49 4.18 6.14
C ALA A 203 18.68 3.34 5.65
N GLU A 204 18.56 2.01 5.70
CA GLU A 204 19.58 1.10 5.17
C GLU A 204 19.81 1.34 3.66
N MET A 205 18.74 1.45 2.87
CA MET A 205 18.84 1.71 1.43
C MET A 205 19.44 3.09 1.11
N ALA A 206 19.12 4.11 1.91
CA ALA A 206 19.73 5.44 1.77
C ALA A 206 21.24 5.40 2.07
N VAL A 207 21.66 4.73 3.15
CA VAL A 207 23.09 4.56 3.50
C VAL A 207 23.83 3.81 2.39
N GLN A 208 23.26 2.71 1.88
CA GLN A 208 23.88 1.93 0.82
C GLN A 208 24.06 2.76 -0.47
N GLN A 209 23.11 3.66 -0.78
CA GLN A 209 23.23 4.54 -1.94
C GLN A 209 24.30 5.62 -1.74
N ILE A 210 24.33 6.26 -0.55
CA ILE A 210 25.36 7.26 -0.22
C ILE A 210 26.77 6.67 -0.26
N LYS A 211 26.96 5.41 0.19
CA LYS A 211 28.28 4.74 0.16
C LYS A 211 28.78 4.37 -1.24
N LYS A 212 27.90 4.29 -2.25
CA LYS A 212 28.26 3.87 -3.62
C LYS A 212 28.85 5.00 -4.47
N ARG A 213 28.64 6.27 -4.09
CA ARG A 213 29.15 7.47 -4.77
C ARG A 213 30.22 8.13 -3.92
#